data_AF-A0A3L6TNR9-F1
#
_entry.id   AF-A0A3L6TNR9-F1
#
_cell.length_a   1.000
_cell.length_b   1.000
_cell.length_c   1.000
_cell.angle_alpha   90.00
_cell.angle_beta   90.00
_cell.angle_gamma   90.00
#
_symmetry.space_group_name_H-M   'P 1'
#
loop_
_entity.id
_entity.type
_entity.pdbx_description
1 polymer ?
#
loop_
_entity_poly.entity_id
_entity_poly.type
_entity_poly.pdbx_seq_one_letter_code
_entity_poly.pdbx_strand_id
1 'polypeptide(L)' 'MNTSWWWARAVDEVSKRRGDRAAASDRSFQSVALVVGSTGIVGASLVDILPLLDTPGGPWKV' A
#
# COMPACT_ATOMS: atom_id res chain seq x y z
N MET A 1 -29.57 14.20 -20.27
CA MET A 1 -28.20 14.71 -20.43
C MET A 1 -27.38 13.60 -21.10
N ASN A 2 -26.99 13.76 -22.37
CA ASN A 2 -26.17 12.75 -23.07
C ASN A 2 -24.74 12.85 -22.57
N THR A 3 -24.28 11.85 -21.82
CA THR A 3 -22.88 11.72 -21.42
C THR A 3 -22.06 11.16 -22.60
N SER A 4 -21.04 11.89 -23.03
CA SER A 4 -20.24 11.48 -24.19
C SER A 4 -19.48 10.17 -23.90
N TRP A 5 -19.43 9.28 -24.89
CA TRP A 5 -18.73 7.98 -24.79
C TRP A 5 -17.25 8.13 -24.42
N TRP A 6 -16.63 9.26 -24.78
CA TRP A 6 -15.24 9.55 -24.46
C TRP A 6 -15.01 9.84 -22.97
N TRP A 7 -15.97 10.49 -22.31
CA TRP A 7 -15.94 10.75 -20.87
C TRP A 7 -16.15 9.47 -20.05
N ALA A 8 -17.05 8.58 -20.47
CA ALA A 8 -17.29 7.30 -19.80
C ALA A 8 -16.01 6.45 -19.73
N ARG A 9 -15.21 6.47 -20.80
CA ARG A 9 -13.96 5.70 -20.89
C ARG A 9 -12.81 6.29 -20.06
N ALA A 10 -12.73 7.62 -19.95
CA ALA A 10 -11.74 8.29 -19.11
C ALA A 10 -11.99 8.04 -17.61
N VAL A 11 -13.26 8.05 -17.19
CA VAL A 11 -13.65 7.78 -15.80
C VAL A 11 -13.42 6.30 -15.45
N ASP A 12 -13.70 5.39 -16.38
CA ASP A 12 -13.44 3.96 -16.20
C ASP A 12 -11.94 3.66 -16.03
N GLU A 13 -11.07 4.24 -16.87
CA GLU A 13 -9.61 4.12 -16.74
C GLU A 13 -9.07 4.68 -15.43
N VAL A 14 -9.57 5.84 -14.98
CA VAL A 14 -9.17 6.43 -13.68
C VAL A 14 -9.66 5.58 -12.52
N SER A 15 -10.89 5.08 -12.59
CA SER A 15 -11.49 4.23 -11.55
C SER A 15 -10.81 2.87 -11.48
N LYS A 16 -10.46 2.28 -12.64
CA LYS A 16 -9.71 1.04 -12.75
C LYS A 16 -8.30 1.17 -12.20
N ARG A 17 -7.55 2.24 -12.54
CA ARG A 17 -6.23 2.52 -11.96
C ARG A 17 -6.29 2.74 -10.45
N ARG A 18 -7.38 3.33 -9.95
CA ARG A 18 -7.64 3.49 -8.51
C ARG A 18 -7.96 2.14 -7.85
N GLY A 19 -8.73 1.28 -8.52
CA GLY A 19 -9.05 -0.08 -8.11
C GLY A 19 -7.82 -1.00 -8.09
N ASP A 20 -6.97 -0.95 -9.11
CA ASP A 20 -5.74 -1.74 -9.21
C ASP A 20 -4.69 -1.29 -8.18
N ARG A 21 -4.58 0.02 -7.90
CA ARG A 21 -3.77 0.53 -6.78
C ARG A 21 -4.35 0.14 -5.42
N ALA A 22 -5.68 0.12 -5.28
CA ALA A 22 -6.35 -0.33 -4.06
C ALA A 22 -6.23 -1.85 -3.84
N ALA A 23 -6.25 -2.65 -4.91
CA ALA A 23 -6.02 -4.10 -4.88
C ALA A 23 -4.54 -4.44 -4.59
N ALA A 24 -3.59 -3.63 -5.08
CA ALA A 24 -2.20 -3.68 -4.60
C ALA A 24 -2.03 -3.18 -3.14
N SER A 25 -3.07 -2.52 -2.60
CA SER A 25 -3.17 -2.05 -1.21
C SER A 25 -4.02 -2.98 -0.33
N ASP A 26 -4.29 -4.23 -0.76
CA ASP A 26 -5.01 -5.22 0.06
C ASP A 26 -4.28 -5.56 1.37
N ARG A 27 -3.03 -5.10 1.52
CA ARG A 27 -2.46 -4.87 2.84
C ARG A 27 -2.68 -3.40 3.21
N SER A 28 -3.84 -3.11 3.81
CA SER A 28 -4.10 -1.81 4.43
C SER A 28 -3.17 -1.64 5.62
N PHE A 29 -2.00 -1.07 5.37
CA PHE A 29 -1.04 -0.71 6.41
C PHE A 29 -1.55 0.53 7.14
N GLN A 30 -1.78 0.40 8.44
CA GLN A 30 -2.16 1.54 9.29
C GLN A 30 -0.95 2.34 9.78
N SER A 31 0.24 1.76 9.66
CA SER A 31 1.49 2.28 10.23
C SER A 31 2.62 2.21 9.21
N VAL A 32 3.55 3.18 9.24
CA VAL A 32 4.71 3.27 8.34
C VAL A 32 5.99 3.42 9.16
N ALA A 33 6.99 2.60 8.88
CA ALA A 33 8.27 2.59 9.58
C ALA A 33 9.41 2.90 8.60
N LEU A 34 10.32 3.79 9.00
CA LEU A 34 11.58 4.01 8.29
C LEU A 34 12.70 3.31 9.06
N VAL A 35 13.32 2.29 8.45
CA VAL A 35 14.42 1.56 9.07
C VAL A 35 15.76 2.07 8.53
N VAL A 36 16.52 2.73 9.39
CA VAL A 36 17.89 3.15 9.09
C VAL A 36 18.86 2.07 9.56
N GLY A 37 19.79 1.66 8.69
CA GLY A 37 20.74 0.59 9.00
C GLY A 37 20.15 -0.82 8.88
N SER A 38 19.29 -1.06 7.89
CA SER A 38 18.69 -2.38 7.61
C SER A 38 19.71 -3.49 7.34
N THR A 39 20.95 -3.13 6.99
CA THR A 39 22.06 -4.08 6.80
C THR A 39 22.70 -4.53 8.11
N GLY A 40 22.40 -3.88 9.24
CA GLY A 40 22.87 -4.29 10.56
C GLY A 40 21.96 -5.36 11.18
N ILE A 41 22.47 -6.07 12.19
CA ILE A 41 21.76 -7.18 12.86
C ILE A 41 20.37 -6.77 13.35
N VAL A 42 20.28 -5.59 13.97
CA VAL A 42 19.01 -5.07 14.52
C VAL A 42 18.08 -4.60 13.39
N GLY A 43 18.63 -3.89 12.39
CA GLY A 43 17.83 -3.36 11.28
C GLY A 43 17.24 -4.45 10.39
N ALA A 44 17.99 -5.51 10.12
CA ALA A 44 17.51 -6.67 9.36
C ALA A 44 16.31 -7.32 10.07
N SER A 45 16.45 -7.55 11.38
CA SER A 45 15.36 -8.08 12.21
C SER A 45 14.12 -7.18 12.20
N LEU A 46 14.30 -5.85 12.19
CA LEU A 46 13.17 -4.92 12.16
C LEU A 46 12.40 -5.00 10.84
N VAL A 47 13.10 -5.08 9.70
CA VAL A 47 12.48 -5.22 8.37
C VAL A 47 11.66 -6.51 8.29
N ASP A 48 12.11 -7.58 8.93
CA ASP A 48 11.41 -8.86 8.97
C ASP A 48 10.19 -8.84 9.91
N ILE A 49 10.30 -8.16 11.08
CA ILE A 49 9.26 -8.18 12.11
C ILE A 49 8.11 -7.21 11.81
N LEU A 50 8.43 -6.00 11.33
CA LEU A 50 7.46 -4.91 11.14
C LEU A 50 6.24 -5.25 10.25
N PRO A 51 6.36 -6.08 9.19
CA PRO A 51 5.21 -6.48 8.37
C PRO A 51 4.29 -7.54 9.01
N LEU A 52 4.65 -8.13 10.16
CA LEU A 52 3.82 -9.14 10.82
C LEU A 52 2.56 -8.53 11.43
N LEU A 53 1.52 -9.36 11.57
CA LEU A 53 0.26 -8.96 12.20
C LEU A 53 0.38 -8.74 13.72
N ASP A 54 1.35 -9.40 14.35
CA ASP A 54 1.57 -9.38 15.81
C ASP A 54 2.38 -8.15 16.27
N THR A 55 2.75 -7.25 15.36
CA THR A 55 3.44 -6.01 15.75
C THR A 55 2.48 -5.00 16.35
N PRO A 56 2.87 -4.30 17.42
CA PRO A 56 2.06 -3.22 17.97
C PRO A 56 1.81 -2.16 16.90
N GLY A 57 0.54 -1.76 16.72
CA GLY A 57 0.12 -0.87 15.63
C GLY A 57 -0.25 -1.60 14.33
N GLY A 58 -0.33 -2.94 14.36
CA GLY A 58 -0.64 -3.77 13.20
C GLY A 58 0.55 -3.91 12.26
N PRO A 59 0.38 -4.54 11.09
CA PRO A 59 1.44 -4.68 10.10
C PRO A 59 1.86 -3.30 9.59
N TRP A 60 3.17 -3.07 9.57
CA TRP A 60 3.78 -1.81 9.14
C TRP A 60 4.22 -1.92 7.68
N LYS A 61 4.08 -0.80 6.98
CA LYS A 61 4.77 -0.57 5.71
C LYS A 61 6.18 -0.10 6.01
N VAL A 62 7.17 -0.88 5.59
CA VAL A 62 8.60 -0.61 5.81
C VAL A 62 9.24 -0.09 4.53
#